data_AF-A0A535YN92-F1
#
_entry.id   AF-A0A535YN92-F1
#
_cell.length_a   1.000
_cell.length_b   1.000
_cell.length_c   1.000
_cell.angle_alpha   90.00
_cell.angle_beta   90.00
_cell.angle_gamma   90.00
#
_symmetry.space_group_name_H-M   'P 1'
#
loop_
_entity.id
_entity.type
_entity.pdbx_description
1 polymer ?
#
loop_
_entity_poly.entity_id
_entity_poly.type
_entity_poly.pdbx_seq_one_letter_code
_entity_poly.pdbx_strand_id
1 'polypeptide(L)'
;MRLLVTIVTGLVVAIAGVLLGAWWTPFVIGVAFGLVVTRPVVSIGLGAAAGFLAWLLPLLGEEVRYGLGPTAASLAAIMGFGHEGAIPVVLTLLVGTLLGLTGAWLTCAARSLVPRKSG
;
A
#
# COMPACT_ATOMS: atom_id res chain seq x y z
N MET A 1 -16.66 13.28 -8.91
CA MET A 1 -16.27 13.90 -7.63
C MET A 1 -16.23 12.92 -6.46
N ARG A 2 -17.32 12.24 -6.09
CA ARG A 2 -17.33 11.29 -4.94
C ARG A 2 -16.21 10.25 -4.93
N LEU A 3 -15.98 9.55 -6.06
CA LEU A 3 -14.92 8.55 -6.16
C LEU A 3 -13.52 9.15 -5.96
N LEU A 4 -13.27 10.33 -6.52
CA LEU A 4 -11.99 11.01 -6.41
C LEU A 4 -11.72 11.42 -4.96
N VAL A 5 -12.76 11.92 -4.25
CA VAL A 5 -12.67 12.19 -2.81
C VAL A 5 -12.36 10.91 -2.04
N THR A 6 -13.03 9.78 -2.32
CA THR A 6 -12.72 8.50 -1.67
C THR A 6 -11.27 8.07 -1.89
N ILE A 7 -10.76 8.17 -3.13
CA ILE A 7 -9.38 7.81 -3.47
C ILE A 7 -8.39 8.70 -2.72
N VAL A 8 -8.57 10.03 -2.77
CA VAL A 8 -7.68 10.98 -2.12
C VAL A 8 -7.69 10.79 -0.61
N THR A 9 -8.88 10.67 0.01
CA THR A 9 -9.00 10.44 1.45
C THR A 9 -8.34 9.12 1.86
N GLY A 10 -8.60 8.03 1.13
CA GLY A 10 -7.98 6.74 1.40
C GLY A 10 -6.45 6.81 1.32
N LEU A 11 -5.92 7.47 0.29
CA LEU A 11 -4.49 7.66 0.12
C LEU A 11 -3.87 8.49 1.25
N VAL A 12 -4.50 9.61 1.63
CA VAL A 12 -4.04 10.46 2.74
C VAL A 12 -4.02 9.67 4.05
N VAL A 13 -5.06 8.87 4.33
CA VAL A 13 -5.10 8.03 5.54
C VAL A 13 -4.03 6.94 5.51
N ALA A 14 -3.78 6.30 4.35
CA ALA A 14 -2.71 5.31 4.22
C ALA A 14 -1.33 5.92 4.50
N ILE A 15 -1.04 7.08 3.91
CA ILE A 15 0.24 7.79 4.11
C ILE A 15 0.38 8.23 5.57
N ALA A 16 -0.64 8.87 6.14
CA ALA A 16 -0.62 9.32 7.52
C ALA A 16 -0.41 8.13 8.49
N GLY A 17 -1.07 7.00 8.21
CA GLY A 17 -0.88 5.77 8.96
C GLY A 17 0.56 5.27 8.94
N VAL A 18 1.18 5.17 7.76
CA VAL A 18 2.59 4.77 7.63
C VAL A 18 3.52 5.74 8.36
N LEU A 19 3.31 7.05 8.23
CA LEU A 19 4.10 8.08 8.94
C LEU A 19 3.98 7.99 10.47
N LEU A 20 2.84 7.51 10.98
CA LEU A 20 2.61 7.26 12.40
C LEU A 20 3.10 5.87 12.87
N GLY A 21 3.77 5.10 12.00
CA GLY A 21 4.28 3.76 12.30
C GLY A 21 3.26 2.63 12.13
N ALA A 22 2.03 2.93 11.71
CA ALA A 22 1.01 1.94 11.42
C ALA A 22 1.18 1.35 10.02
N TRP A 23 2.18 0.47 9.88
CA TRP A 23 2.57 -0.19 8.62
C TRP A 23 1.44 -1.00 7.94
N TRP A 24 0.42 -1.41 8.70
CA TRP A 24 -0.74 -2.17 8.22
C TRP A 24 -1.81 -1.29 7.54
N THR A 25 -1.70 0.03 7.61
CA THR A 25 -2.72 0.96 7.08
C THR A 25 -3.03 0.81 5.58
N PRO A 26 -2.06 0.51 4.67
CA PRO A 26 -2.38 0.20 3.28
C PRO A 26 -3.38 -0.94 3.11
N PHE A 27 -3.30 -1.98 3.95
CA PHE A 27 -4.22 -3.11 3.89
C PHE A 27 -5.66 -2.69 4.22
N VAL A 28 -5.85 -1.91 5.29
CA VAL A 28 -7.19 -1.43 5.70
C VAL A 28 -7.80 -0.51 4.65
N ILE A 29 -6.99 0.34 4.01
CA ILE A 29 -7.44 1.18 2.89
C ILE A 29 -7.76 0.34 1.65
N GLY A 30 -6.97 -0.70 1.38
CA GLY A 30 -7.29 -1.72 0.37
C GLY A 30 -8.66 -2.34 0.61
N VAL A 31 -8.94 -2.78 1.85
CA VAL A 31 -10.25 -3.32 2.25
C VAL A 31 -11.36 -2.30 2.00
N ALA A 32 -11.15 -1.03 2.40
CA ALA A 32 -12.14 0.04 2.18
C ALA A 32 -12.43 0.25 0.69
N PHE A 33 -11.42 0.28 -0.18
CA PHE A 33 -11.64 0.31 -1.62
C PHE A 33 -12.39 -0.93 -2.11
N GLY A 34 -12.01 -2.10 -1.61
CA GLY A 34 -12.69 -3.37 -1.85
C GLY A 34 -14.18 -3.34 -1.52
N LEU A 35 -14.61 -2.58 -0.51
CA LEU A 35 -16.02 -2.41 -0.15
C LEU A 35 -16.73 -1.41 -1.07
N VAL A 36 -16.10 -0.26 -1.30
CA VAL A 36 -16.74 0.90 -1.96
C VAL A 36 -16.73 0.80 -3.49
N VAL A 37 -15.67 0.23 -4.07
CA VAL A 37 -15.49 0.14 -5.53
C VAL A 37 -16.08 -1.19 -6.03
N THR A 38 -17.05 -1.11 -6.94
CA THR A 38 -17.80 -2.28 -7.42
C THR A 38 -17.02 -3.13 -8.43
N ARG A 39 -16.16 -2.51 -9.25
CA ARG A 39 -15.32 -3.23 -10.22
C ARG A 39 -14.06 -3.79 -9.52
N PRO A 40 -13.87 -5.12 -9.45
CA PRO A 40 -12.74 -5.72 -8.75
C PRO A 40 -11.38 -5.28 -9.28
N VAL A 41 -11.19 -5.27 -10.61
CA VAL A 41 -9.92 -4.87 -11.25
C VAL A 41 -9.54 -3.44 -10.86
N VAL A 42 -10.51 -2.52 -10.84
CA VAL A 42 -10.27 -1.12 -10.44
C VAL A 42 -9.97 -1.04 -8.94
N SER A 43 -10.73 -1.74 -8.10
CA SER A 43 -10.53 -1.75 -6.66
C SER A 43 -9.14 -2.27 -6.26
N ILE A 44 -8.72 -3.38 -6.87
CA ILE A 44 -7.43 -4.02 -6.61
C ILE A 44 -6.30 -3.11 -7.09
N GLY A 45 -6.44 -2.50 -8.27
CA GLY A 45 -5.48 -1.52 -8.77
C GLY A 45 -5.34 -0.30 -7.87
N LEU A 46 -6.46 0.23 -7.34
CA LEU A 46 -6.44 1.34 -6.37
C LEU A 46 -5.78 0.94 -5.04
N GLY A 47 -6.05 -0.27 -4.55
CA GLY A 47 -5.38 -0.81 -3.37
C GLY A 47 -3.86 -0.91 -3.55
N ALA A 48 -3.42 -1.48 -4.67
CA ALA A 48 -2.00 -1.57 -5.01
C ALA A 48 -1.33 -0.20 -5.10
N ALA A 49 -1.95 0.74 -5.84
CA ALA A 49 -1.42 2.10 -6.00
C ALA A 49 -1.34 2.86 -4.66
N ALA A 50 -2.38 2.75 -3.82
CA ALA A 50 -2.37 3.38 -2.51
C ALA A 50 -1.28 2.80 -1.60
N GLY A 51 -1.09 1.48 -1.60
CA GLY A 51 -0.04 0.84 -0.81
C GLY A 51 1.37 1.18 -1.30
N PHE A 52 1.58 1.27 -2.61
CA PHE A 52 2.84 1.74 -3.18
C PHE A 52 3.14 3.19 -2.78
N LEU A 53 2.19 4.10 -2.98
CA LEU A 53 2.36 5.52 -2.69
C LEU A 53 2.50 5.81 -1.19
N ALA A 54 1.80 5.05 -0.34
CA ALA A 54 1.90 5.16 1.11
C ALA A 54 3.32 4.87 1.65
N TRP A 55 4.11 4.07 0.94
CA TRP A 55 5.52 3.83 1.27
C TRP A 55 6.49 4.69 0.47
N LEU A 56 6.22 4.91 -0.82
CA LEU A 56 7.08 5.72 -1.67
C LEU A 56 7.22 7.15 -1.17
N LEU A 57 6.12 7.80 -0.80
CA LEU A 57 6.15 9.21 -0.43
C LEU A 57 6.92 9.47 0.88
N PRO A 58 6.73 8.69 1.96
CA PRO A 58 7.58 8.78 3.14
C PRO A 58 9.05 8.52 2.84
N LEU A 59 9.37 7.46 2.07
CA LEU A 59 10.76 7.14 1.73
C LEU A 59 11.43 8.24 0.91
N LEU A 60 10.73 8.83 -0.07
CA LEU A 60 11.24 10.01 -0.78
C LEU A 60 11.44 11.20 0.17
N GLY A 61 10.53 11.39 1.12
CA GLY A 61 10.66 12.42 2.15
C GLY A 61 11.89 12.23 3.04
N GLU A 62 12.20 10.99 3.43
CA GLU A 62 13.39 10.65 4.22
C GLU A 62 14.67 10.77 3.39
N GLU A 63 14.66 10.36 2.12
CA GLU A 63 15.80 10.52 1.21
C GLU A 63 16.19 12.00 1.08
N VAL A 64 15.21 12.87 0.82
CA VAL A 64 15.45 14.31 0.64
C VAL A 64 15.94 14.98 1.93
N ARG A 65 15.50 14.51 3.11
CA ARG A 65 15.84 15.14 4.39
C ARG A 65 17.14 14.62 5.00
N TYR A 66 17.41 13.32 4.87
CA TYR A 66 18.42 12.64 5.66
C TYR A 66 19.39 11.81 4.81
N GLY A 67 19.05 11.51 3.56
CA GLY A 67 19.79 10.56 2.72
C GLY A 67 19.63 9.13 3.23
N LEU A 68 18.81 8.32 2.55
CA LEU A 68 18.57 6.93 2.91
C LEU A 68 19.71 6.00 2.51
N GLY A 69 20.63 6.41 1.63
CA GLY A 69 21.71 5.58 1.11
C GLY A 69 22.46 4.75 2.16
N PRO A 70 23.02 5.36 3.22
CA PRO A 70 23.73 4.63 4.28
C PRO A 70 22.82 3.66 5.06
N THR A 71 21.59 4.08 5.37
CA THR A 71 20.61 3.25 6.09
C THR A 71 20.19 2.05 5.24
N ALA A 72 19.89 2.27 3.97
CA ALA A 72 19.49 1.25 3.03
C ALA A 72 20.63 0.25 2.76
N ALA A 73 21.87 0.72 2.59
CA ALA A 73 23.04 -0.15 2.45
C ALA A 73 23.28 -0.99 3.72
N SER A 74 23.09 -0.40 4.90
CA SER A 74 23.21 -1.11 6.17
C SER A 74 22.12 -2.19 6.32
N LEU A 75 20.89 -1.87 5.94
CA LEU A 75 19.78 -2.84 5.91
C LEU A 75 20.05 -3.96 4.91
N ALA A 76 20.55 -3.64 3.72
CA ALA A 76 20.92 -4.64 2.72
C ALA A 76 21.98 -5.60 3.27
N ALA A 77 22.97 -5.09 4.02
CA ALA A 77 24.02 -5.92 4.60
C ALA A 77 23.46 -6.88 5.66
N ILE A 78 22.56 -6.40 6.52
CA ILE A 78 21.86 -7.21 7.52
C ILE A 78 21.00 -8.29 6.84
N MET A 79 20.34 -7.96 5.73
CA MET A 79 19.52 -8.91 4.96
C MET A 79 20.34 -9.92 4.15
N GLY A 80 21.68 -9.81 4.12
CA GLY A 80 22.56 -10.70 3.35
C GLY A 80 22.73 -10.32 1.87
N PHE A 81 22.33 -9.11 1.48
CA PHE A 81 22.44 -8.58 0.11
C PHE A 81 23.70 -7.71 -0.11
N GLY A 82 24.67 -7.75 0.80
CA GLY A 82 25.85 -6.87 0.72
C GLY A 82 25.45 -5.40 0.91
N HIS A 83 25.97 -4.50 0.08
CA HIS A 83 25.68 -3.05 0.22
C HIS A 83 24.66 -2.53 -0.80
N GLU A 84 23.90 -3.43 -1.42
CA GLU A 84 22.89 -3.11 -2.43
C GLU A 84 21.62 -2.49 -1.81
N GLY A 85 21.72 -1.23 -1.39
CA GLY A 85 20.63 -0.51 -0.69
C GLY A 85 19.33 -0.38 -1.50
N ALA A 86 19.39 -0.54 -2.81
CA ALA A 86 18.19 -0.56 -3.65
C ALA A 86 17.26 -1.74 -3.31
N ILE A 87 17.80 -2.88 -2.86
CA ILE A 87 17.02 -4.09 -2.60
C ILE A 87 16.03 -3.88 -1.43
N PRO A 88 16.46 -3.43 -0.23
CA PRO A 88 15.53 -3.10 0.85
C PRO A 88 14.42 -2.12 0.42
N VAL A 89 14.75 -1.07 -0.34
CA VAL A 89 13.78 -0.07 -0.80
C VAL A 89 12.73 -0.72 -1.71
N VAL A 90 13.17 -1.50 -2.70
CA VAL A 90 12.26 -2.21 -3.61
C VAL A 90 11.37 -3.20 -2.84
N LEU A 91 11.93 -3.93 -1.88
CA LEU A 91 11.16 -4.85 -1.04
C LEU A 91 10.11 -4.11 -0.19
N THR A 92 10.46 -2.97 0.42
CA THR A 92 9.50 -2.15 1.18
C THR A 92 8.35 -1.67 0.30
N LEU A 93 8.65 -1.17 -0.91
CA LEU A 93 7.63 -0.75 -1.87
C LEU A 93 6.75 -1.93 -2.33
N LEU A 94 7.35 -3.09 -2.56
CA LEU A 94 6.64 -4.30 -2.95
C LEU A 94 5.70 -4.76 -1.84
N VAL A 95 6.18 -4.83 -0.59
CA VAL A 95 5.37 -5.19 0.59
C VAL A 95 4.21 -4.21 0.75
N GLY A 96 4.47 -2.90 0.65
CA GLY A 96 3.43 -1.86 0.67
C GLY A 96 2.35 -2.07 -0.39
N THR A 97 2.79 -2.31 -1.63
CA THR A 97 1.90 -2.57 -2.78
C THR A 97 1.05 -3.81 -2.54
N LEU A 98 1.68 -4.92 -2.10
CA LEU A 98 1.00 -6.17 -1.83
C LEU A 98 0.01 -6.06 -0.68
N LEU A 99 0.30 -5.29 0.38
CA LEU A 99 -0.63 -5.05 1.48
C LEU A 99 -1.94 -4.42 0.99
N GLY A 100 -1.84 -3.33 0.24
CA GLY A 100 -3.02 -2.64 -0.29
C GLY A 100 -3.78 -3.47 -1.33
N LEU A 101 -3.05 -4.17 -2.21
CA LEU A 101 -3.61 -5.12 -3.17
C LEU A 101 -4.41 -6.23 -2.46
N THR A 102 -3.80 -6.85 -1.45
CA THR A 102 -4.37 -8.00 -0.73
C THR A 102 -5.63 -7.60 0.02
N GLY A 103 -5.66 -6.42 0.66
CA GLY A 103 -6.87 -5.93 1.34
C GLY A 103 -8.05 -5.74 0.37
N ALA A 104 -7.80 -5.16 -0.79
CA ALA A 104 -8.82 -4.97 -1.82
C ALA A 104 -9.28 -6.31 -2.40
N TRP A 105 -8.33 -7.20 -2.72
CA TRP A 105 -8.60 -8.53 -3.26
C TRP A 105 -9.44 -9.36 -2.29
N LEU A 106 -9.08 -9.42 -1.00
CA LEU A 106 -9.79 -10.19 0.01
C LEU A 106 -11.27 -9.80 0.07
N THR A 107 -11.54 -8.51 0.04
CA THR A 107 -12.90 -7.98 0.10
C THR A 107 -13.68 -8.27 -1.19
N CYS A 108 -13.03 -8.12 -2.35
CA CYS A 108 -13.62 -8.50 -3.63
C CYS A 108 -13.97 -10.00 -3.67
N ALA A 109 -13.08 -10.87 -3.20
CA ALA A 109 -13.31 -12.29 -3.09
C ALA A 109 -14.48 -12.60 -2.13
N ALA A 110 -14.49 -12.00 -0.93
CA ALA A 110 -15.59 -12.16 0.02
C ALA A 110 -16.95 -11.79 -0.59
N ARG A 111 -17.04 -10.67 -1.33
CA ARG A 111 -18.29 -10.27 -2.01
C ARG A 111 -18.75 -11.26 -3.08
N SER A 112 -17.82 -11.93 -3.76
CA SER A 112 -18.19 -12.94 -4.77
C SER A 112 -18.77 -14.22 -4.17
N LEU A 113 -18.50 -14.49 -2.89
CA LEU A 113 -19.03 -15.66 -2.18
C LEU A 113 -20.42 -15.43 -1.57
N VAL A 114 -20.87 -14.18 -1.47
CA VAL A 114 -22.21 -13.86 -0.95
C VAL A 114 -23.24 -14.16 -2.04
N PRO A 115 -24.18 -15.10 -1.82
CA PRO A 115 -25.21 -15.41 -2.80
C PRO A 115 -26.02 -14.15 -3.12
N ARG A 116 -26.16 -13.82 -4.41
CA ARG A 116 -27.18 -12.87 -4.83
C ARG A 116 -28.53 -13.51 -4.54
N LYS A 117 -29.33 -12.89 -3.66
CA LYS A 117 -30.76 -13.21 -3.55
C LYS A 117 -31.37 -13.02 -4.95
N SER A 118 -31.66 -14.13 -5.62
CA SER A 118 -32.53 -14.17 -6.80
C SER A 118 -33.92 -13.80 -6.31
N GLY A 119 -34.30 -12.54 -6.54
CA GLY A 119 -35.70 -12.10 -6.49
C GLY A 119 -36.35 -12.32 -7.83
#